data_AF-A0A5F1SDF6-F1
#
_entry.id   AF-A0A5F1SDF6-F1
#
_cell.length_a   1.000
_cell.length_b   1.000
_cell.length_c   1.000
_cell.angle_alpha   90.00
_cell.angle_beta   90.00
_cell.angle_gamma   90.00
#
_symmetry.space_group_name_H-M   'P 1'
#
loop_
_entity.id
_entity.type
_entity.pdbx_description
1 polymer ?
#
loop_
_entity_poly.entity_id
_entity_poly.type
_entity_poly.pdbx_seq_one_letter_code
_entity_poly.pdbx_strand_id
1 'polypeptide(L)'
;MTVFVALLRAVNVGGTGMLSMADLKALCEEIGFQDVRTYIQSGNVVFRAGEDEATVQARLEKALAAKMGKSPGVILRSREALERAADNSPFPHAKPNYLLVTFLQEAAPEDALTKLVAPGGEEVHIAGLEIYVHYPDGSGRSKLKLPALKAGTSRNLNTVRKLAEMARELEDSGR
;
A
#
# COMPACT_ATOMS: atom_id res chain seq x y z
N MET A 1 -18.63 -5.02 -11.13
CA MET A 1 -17.27 -4.45 -11.14
C MET A 1 -16.63 -4.75 -9.81
N THR A 2 -15.34 -5.04 -9.80
CA THR A 2 -14.59 -5.34 -8.58
C THR A 2 -14.05 -4.04 -7.98
N VAL A 3 -14.10 -3.93 -6.64
CA VAL A 3 -13.46 -2.82 -5.92
C VAL A 3 -11.99 -3.16 -5.68
N PHE A 4 -11.12 -2.27 -6.11
CA PHE A 4 -9.67 -2.39 -5.92
C PHE A 4 -9.15 -1.26 -5.04
N VAL A 5 -8.17 -1.59 -4.20
CA VAL A 5 -7.32 -0.61 -3.52
C VAL A 5 -5.94 -0.67 -4.14
N ALA A 6 -5.51 0.41 -4.78
CA ALA A 6 -4.15 0.55 -5.30
C ALA A 6 -3.27 1.36 -4.37
N LEU A 7 -2.13 0.78 -4.02
CA LEU A 7 -1.09 1.35 -3.18
C LEU A 7 0.13 1.65 -4.06
N LEU A 8 0.37 2.93 -4.32
CA LEU A 8 1.51 3.35 -5.11
C LEU A 8 2.78 3.36 -4.25
N ARG A 9 3.90 2.96 -4.85
CA ARG A 9 5.22 2.96 -4.23
C ARG A 9 5.97 4.25 -4.55
N ALA A 10 6.65 4.80 -3.54
CA ALA A 10 7.56 5.94 -3.67
C ALA A 10 6.94 7.22 -4.29
N VAL A 11 5.68 7.51 -3.94
CA VAL A 11 4.98 8.75 -4.31
C VAL A 11 5.08 9.77 -3.18
N ASN A 12 5.46 11.01 -3.52
CA ASN A 12 5.58 12.15 -2.59
C ASN A 12 6.54 11.91 -1.40
N VAL A 13 7.59 11.10 -1.58
CA VAL A 13 8.61 10.84 -0.55
C VAL A 13 9.93 11.50 -0.93
N GLY A 14 10.51 12.27 -0.01
CA GLY A 14 11.83 12.89 -0.20
C GLY A 14 11.93 13.84 -1.40
N GLY A 15 10.82 14.50 -1.78
CA GLY A 15 10.76 15.38 -2.95
C GLY A 15 10.73 14.66 -4.30
N THR A 16 10.66 13.32 -4.32
CA THR A 16 10.60 12.53 -5.54
C THR A 16 9.20 11.97 -5.80
N GLY A 17 8.88 11.70 -7.07
CA GLY A 17 7.61 11.08 -7.43
C GLY A 17 6.40 11.97 -7.11
N MET A 18 6.52 13.27 -7.40
CA MET A 18 5.44 14.24 -7.18
C MET A 18 4.21 13.85 -7.99
N LEU A 19 3.11 13.60 -7.29
CA LEU A 19 1.82 13.31 -7.89
C LEU A 19 0.74 13.85 -6.96
N SER A 20 -0.06 14.81 -7.45
CA SER A 20 -1.20 15.29 -6.69
C SER A 20 -2.28 14.20 -6.63
N MET A 21 -3.04 14.15 -5.54
CA MET A 21 -4.13 13.16 -5.44
C MET A 21 -5.31 13.48 -6.36
N ALA A 22 -5.44 14.75 -6.78
CA ALA A 22 -6.37 15.15 -7.83
C ALA A 22 -5.93 14.59 -9.19
N ASP A 23 -4.63 14.69 -9.51
CA ASP A 23 -4.06 14.10 -10.72
C ASP A 23 -4.16 12.59 -10.77
N LEU A 24 -3.92 11.91 -9.64
CA LEU A 24 -4.08 10.46 -9.53
C LEU A 24 -5.54 10.07 -9.77
N LYS A 25 -6.48 10.81 -9.17
CA LYS A 25 -7.91 10.56 -9.36
C LYS A 25 -8.30 10.74 -10.83
N ALA A 26 -7.98 11.88 -11.43
CA ALA A 26 -8.30 12.19 -12.81
C ALA A 26 -7.70 11.14 -13.77
N LEU A 27 -6.46 10.73 -13.54
CA LEU A 27 -5.81 9.68 -14.34
C LEU A 27 -6.57 8.34 -14.29
N CYS A 28 -7.05 7.94 -13.12
CA CYS A 28 -7.85 6.71 -12.97
C CYS A 28 -9.19 6.81 -13.72
N GLU A 29 -9.84 7.98 -13.64
CA GLU A 29 -11.10 8.26 -14.36
C GLU A 29 -10.88 8.27 -15.88
N GLU A 30 -9.78 8.86 -16.37
CA GLU A 30 -9.39 8.88 -17.79
C GLU A 30 -9.17 7.49 -18.37
N ILE A 31 -8.61 6.57 -17.57
CA ILE A 31 -8.48 5.16 -17.97
C ILE A 31 -9.76 4.35 -17.68
N GLY A 32 -10.88 4.99 -17.38
CA GLY A 32 -12.19 4.34 -17.29
C GLY A 32 -12.48 3.60 -15.98
N PHE A 33 -11.68 3.81 -14.93
CA PHE A 33 -12.05 3.35 -13.59
C PHE A 33 -13.18 4.21 -13.03
N GLN A 34 -14.04 3.60 -12.22
CA GLN A 34 -15.26 4.23 -11.71
C GLN A 34 -15.18 4.46 -10.20
N ASP A 35 -15.97 5.41 -9.71
CA ASP A 35 -16.10 5.77 -8.29
C ASP A 35 -14.76 6.00 -7.58
N VAL A 36 -13.83 6.68 -8.28
CA VAL A 36 -12.45 6.86 -7.83
C VAL A 36 -12.37 7.78 -6.61
N ARG A 37 -11.78 7.26 -5.53
CA ARG A 37 -11.52 7.99 -4.28
C ARG A 37 -10.05 7.85 -3.89
N THR A 38 -9.40 8.95 -3.51
CA THR A 38 -8.02 8.94 -3.00
C THR A 38 -7.98 9.17 -1.49
N TYR A 39 -6.93 8.71 -0.84
CA TYR A 39 -6.74 8.90 0.60
C TYR A 39 -5.32 9.35 0.92
N ILE A 40 -5.20 10.51 1.57
CA ILE A 40 -3.93 11.19 1.94
C ILE A 40 -2.93 11.31 0.77
N GLN A 41 -1.77 11.93 1.00
CA GLN A 41 -0.81 12.22 -0.09
C GLN A 41 0.20 11.10 -0.34
N SER A 42 0.01 9.90 0.21
CA SER A 42 0.96 8.78 0.09
C SER A 42 0.68 7.82 -1.07
N GLY A 43 -0.20 8.20 -2.02
CA GLY A 43 -0.51 7.40 -3.20
C GLY A 43 -1.42 6.22 -2.86
N ASN A 44 -2.63 6.52 -2.41
CA ASN A 44 -3.69 5.53 -2.18
C ASN A 44 -4.91 5.89 -3.01
N VAL A 45 -5.46 4.91 -3.72
CA VAL A 45 -6.69 5.08 -4.48
C VAL A 45 -7.57 3.84 -4.38
N VAL A 46 -8.87 4.05 -4.19
CA VAL A 46 -9.92 3.05 -4.17
C VAL A 46 -10.85 3.32 -5.34
N PHE A 47 -11.18 2.31 -6.13
CA PHE A 47 -11.99 2.47 -7.34
C PHE A 47 -12.66 1.15 -7.75
N ARG A 48 -13.60 1.23 -8.69
CA ARG A 48 -14.21 0.08 -9.36
C ARG A 48 -13.63 -0.12 -10.76
N ALA A 49 -13.35 -1.37 -11.11
CA ALA A 49 -12.97 -1.76 -12.47
C ALA A 49 -13.70 -3.04 -12.92
N GLY A 50 -13.87 -3.21 -14.23
CA GLY A 50 -14.57 -4.37 -14.81
C GLY A 50 -13.63 -5.52 -15.17
N GLU A 51 -12.34 -5.21 -15.28
CA GLU A 51 -11.28 -6.09 -15.71
C GLU A 51 -10.66 -6.88 -14.53
N ASP A 52 -9.85 -7.90 -14.86
CA ASP A 52 -9.10 -8.67 -13.88
C ASP A 52 -7.94 -7.85 -13.25
N GLU A 53 -7.47 -8.31 -12.09
CA GLU A 53 -6.44 -7.61 -11.31
C GLU A 53 -5.16 -7.29 -12.10
N ALA A 54 -4.68 -8.24 -12.91
CA ALA A 54 -3.44 -8.06 -13.69
C ALA A 54 -3.63 -6.99 -14.77
N THR A 55 -4.77 -7.01 -15.47
CA THR A 55 -5.12 -5.98 -16.45
C THR A 55 -5.27 -4.60 -15.79
N VAL A 56 -5.95 -4.52 -14.65
CA VAL A 56 -6.11 -3.27 -13.88
C VAL A 56 -4.75 -2.70 -13.46
N GLN A 57 -3.89 -3.54 -12.90
CA GLN A 57 -2.54 -3.14 -12.47
C GLN A 57 -1.73 -2.61 -13.65
N ALA A 58 -1.66 -3.35 -14.75
CA ALA A 58 -0.88 -2.96 -15.93
C ALA A 58 -1.36 -1.65 -16.56
N ARG A 59 -2.67 -1.42 -16.60
CA ARG A 59 -3.25 -0.17 -17.12
C ARG A 59 -2.89 1.03 -16.25
N LEU A 60 -2.99 0.88 -14.93
CA LEU A 60 -2.66 1.93 -13.98
C LEU A 60 -1.16 2.25 -14.01
N GLU A 61 -0.29 1.24 -14.03
CA GLU A 61 1.16 1.41 -14.16
C GLU A 61 1.54 2.13 -15.46
N LYS A 62 0.96 1.72 -16.60
CA LYS A 62 1.19 2.38 -17.89
C LYS A 62 0.77 3.85 -17.88
N ALA A 63 -0.40 4.15 -17.31
CA ALA A 63 -0.92 5.50 -17.22
C ALA A 63 -0.03 6.39 -16.32
N LEU A 64 0.40 5.86 -15.18
CA LEU A 64 1.30 6.54 -14.25
C LEU A 64 2.68 6.77 -14.88
N ALA A 65 3.21 5.80 -15.62
CA ALA A 65 4.46 5.94 -16.35
C ALA A 65 4.40 7.06 -17.39
N ALA A 66 3.31 7.15 -18.15
CA ALA A 66 3.11 8.22 -19.13
C ALA A 66 3.03 9.60 -18.45
N LYS A 67 2.36 9.71 -17.29
CA LYS A 67 2.19 10.97 -16.57
C LYS A 67 3.44 11.42 -15.81
N MET A 68 4.19 10.48 -15.22
CA MET A 68 5.31 10.78 -14.32
C MET A 68 6.69 10.62 -14.97
N GLY A 69 6.77 10.12 -16.21
CA GLY A 69 8.02 9.76 -16.89
C GLY A 69 8.72 8.51 -16.31
N LYS A 70 8.10 7.86 -15.31
CA LYS A 70 8.56 6.63 -14.68
C LYS A 70 7.36 5.89 -14.09
N SER A 71 7.35 4.57 -14.17
CA SER A 71 6.30 3.79 -13.51
C SER A 71 6.57 3.73 -12.01
N PRO A 72 5.71 4.29 -11.14
CA PRO A 72 5.70 3.85 -9.75
C PRO A 72 5.30 2.36 -9.73
N GLY A 73 5.77 1.62 -8.72
CA GLY A 73 5.21 0.29 -8.47
C GLY A 73 3.78 0.44 -7.97
N VAL A 74 2.85 -0.36 -8.50
CA VAL A 74 1.47 -0.42 -8.02
C VAL A 74 1.25 -1.77 -7.35
N ILE A 75 0.68 -1.76 -6.16
CA ILE A 75 0.24 -2.98 -5.48
C ILE A 75 -1.27 -2.90 -5.29
N LEU A 76 -1.99 -3.88 -5.83
CA LEU A 76 -3.43 -4.01 -5.67
C LEU A 76 -3.76 -4.89 -4.47
N ARG A 77 -4.81 -4.53 -3.74
CA ARG A 77 -5.41 -5.33 -2.66
C ARG A 77 -6.92 -5.25 -2.69
N SER A 78 -7.56 -6.35 -2.33
CA SER A 78 -8.99 -6.38 -2.03
C SER A 78 -9.27 -5.82 -0.64
N ARG A 79 -10.53 -5.47 -0.36
CA ARG A 79 -10.98 -5.10 0.98
C ARG A 79 -10.62 -6.17 2.01
N GLU A 80 -10.93 -7.43 1.73
CA GLU A 80 -10.72 -8.53 2.66
C GLU A 80 -9.23 -8.74 2.97
N ALA A 81 -8.34 -8.51 1.99
CA ALA A 81 -6.91 -8.58 2.23
C ALA A 81 -6.44 -7.50 3.20
N LEU A 82 -6.95 -6.27 3.07
CA LEU A 82 -6.62 -5.18 3.99
C LEU A 82 -7.20 -5.40 5.39
N GLU A 83 -8.43 -5.92 5.49
CA GLU A 83 -9.04 -6.29 6.77
C GLU A 83 -8.24 -7.37 7.48
N ARG A 84 -7.91 -8.47 6.76
CA ARG A 84 -7.07 -9.54 7.31
C ARG A 84 -5.71 -9.03 7.76
N ALA A 85 -5.08 -8.13 7.00
CA ALA A 85 -3.81 -7.54 7.38
C ALA A 85 -3.92 -6.65 8.63
N ALA A 86 -5.04 -5.95 8.80
CA ALA A 86 -5.28 -5.12 9.97
C ALA A 86 -5.60 -5.94 11.23
N ASP A 87 -6.40 -6.99 11.08
CA ASP A 87 -6.91 -7.81 12.19
C ASP A 87 -5.86 -8.82 12.69
N ASN A 88 -5.03 -9.35 11.80
CA ASN A 88 -3.95 -10.30 12.14
C ASN A 88 -2.61 -9.61 12.41
N SER A 89 -2.63 -8.34 12.81
CA SER A 89 -1.40 -7.65 13.17
C SER A 89 -0.70 -8.34 14.36
N PRO A 90 0.60 -8.70 14.24
CA PRO A 90 1.30 -9.48 15.26
C PRO A 90 1.75 -8.65 16.48
N PHE A 91 1.47 -7.34 16.51
CA PHE A 91 1.96 -6.42 17.54
C PHE A 91 0.79 -5.67 18.23
N PRO A 92 0.01 -6.32 19.09
CA PRO A 92 -1.16 -5.72 19.73
C PRO A 92 -0.83 -4.55 20.67
N HIS A 93 0.42 -4.46 21.14
CA HIS A 93 0.93 -3.36 21.97
C HIS A 93 1.33 -2.12 21.16
N ALA A 94 1.54 -2.25 19.85
CA ALA A 94 2.04 -1.17 19.02
C ALA A 94 0.98 -0.09 18.78
N LYS A 95 1.39 1.19 18.84
CA LYS A 95 0.52 2.29 18.39
C LYS A 95 0.28 2.15 16.87
N PRO A 96 -0.97 2.23 16.37
CA PRO A 96 -1.27 1.99 14.95
C PRO A 96 -0.50 2.88 13.95
N ASN A 97 -0.12 4.10 14.33
CA ASN A 97 0.67 4.99 13.49
C ASN A 97 2.17 4.67 13.48
N TYR A 98 2.65 3.85 14.42
CA TYR A 98 4.04 3.40 14.55
C TYR A 98 4.25 1.96 14.05
N LEU A 99 3.16 1.30 13.70
CA LEU A 99 3.16 0.00 13.05
C LEU A 99 2.90 0.18 11.55
N LEU A 100 3.88 -0.21 10.73
CA LEU A 100 3.77 -0.23 9.28
C LEU A 100 3.53 -1.64 8.79
N VAL A 101 2.62 -1.77 7.83
CA VAL A 101 2.41 -2.96 7.01
C VAL A 101 2.97 -2.66 5.62
N THR A 102 3.98 -3.41 5.22
CA THR A 102 4.55 -3.38 3.87
C THR A 102 3.91 -4.47 3.05
N PHE A 103 3.15 -4.07 2.04
CA PHE A 103 2.54 -4.99 1.08
C PHE A 103 3.55 -5.30 -0.02
N LEU A 104 3.64 -6.56 -0.43
CA LEU A 104 4.51 -7.07 -1.48
C LEU A 104 3.70 -7.57 -2.68
N GLN A 105 4.28 -7.55 -3.89
CA GLN A 105 3.67 -8.22 -5.04
C GLN A 105 3.79 -9.74 -4.91
N GLU A 106 4.94 -10.21 -4.43
CA GLU A 106 5.29 -11.62 -4.25
C GLU A 106 5.73 -11.84 -2.79
N ALA A 107 5.59 -13.07 -2.30
CA ALA A 107 6.01 -13.40 -0.94
C ALA A 107 7.50 -13.11 -0.74
N ALA A 108 7.87 -12.60 0.43
CA ALA A 108 9.27 -12.44 0.77
C ALA A 108 9.94 -13.84 0.82
N PRO A 109 11.22 -13.97 0.39
CA PRO A 109 11.91 -15.24 0.48
C PRO A 109 12.03 -15.68 1.94
N GLU A 110 12.10 -16.99 2.19
CA GLU A 110 12.15 -17.56 3.54
C GLU A 110 13.33 -17.01 4.36
N ASP A 111 14.44 -16.67 3.70
CA ASP A 111 15.64 -16.12 4.30
C ASP A 111 15.63 -14.58 4.44
N ALA A 112 14.50 -13.91 4.17
CA ALA A 112 14.40 -12.45 4.12
C ALA A 112 14.88 -11.74 5.40
N LEU A 113 14.74 -12.39 6.55
CA LEU A 113 15.18 -11.84 7.85
C LEU A 113 16.67 -12.03 8.14
N THR A 114 17.40 -12.82 7.36
CA THR A 114 18.84 -13.09 7.56
C THR A 114 19.68 -11.80 7.56
N LYS A 115 19.23 -10.79 6.80
CA LYS A 115 19.90 -9.48 6.68
C LYS A 115 19.24 -8.38 7.52
N LEU A 116 18.38 -8.75 8.48
CA LEU A 116 17.72 -7.81 9.36
C LEU A 116 18.74 -7.13 10.28
N VAL A 117 18.68 -5.80 10.32
CA VAL A 117 19.36 -4.96 11.32
C VAL A 117 18.28 -4.10 11.96
N ALA A 118 18.07 -4.21 13.28
CA ALA A 118 17.02 -3.51 14.03
C ALA A 118 17.55 -3.01 15.40
N PRO A 119 18.39 -1.95 15.40
CA PRO A 119 19.12 -1.54 16.61
C PRO A 119 18.30 -0.69 17.57
N GLY A 120 17.12 -0.20 17.15
CA GLY A 120 16.26 0.69 17.91
C GLY A 120 15.08 -0.03 18.58
N GLY A 121 15.16 -1.35 18.75
CA GLY A 121 14.06 -2.16 19.27
C GLY A 121 12.91 -2.34 18.28
N GLU A 122 13.16 -2.15 16.99
CA GLU A 122 12.17 -2.43 15.95
C GLU A 122 11.86 -3.93 15.90
N GLU A 123 10.58 -4.27 15.78
CA GLU A 123 10.13 -5.66 15.67
C GLU A 123 9.65 -5.91 14.24
N VAL A 124 10.02 -7.06 13.65
CA VAL A 124 9.66 -7.43 12.28
C VAL A 124 8.98 -8.79 12.27
N HIS A 125 7.89 -8.90 11.52
CA HIS A 125 7.21 -10.16 11.26
C HIS A 125 6.80 -10.25 9.80
N ILE A 126 7.03 -11.40 9.17
CA ILE A 126 6.64 -11.67 7.78
C ILE A 126 5.45 -12.63 7.80
N ALA A 127 4.36 -12.28 7.11
CA ALA A 127 3.21 -13.14 6.93
C ALA A 127 2.70 -13.02 5.48
N GLY A 128 2.96 -14.05 4.66
CA GLY A 128 2.49 -14.11 3.28
C GLY A 128 3.02 -12.95 2.43
N LEU A 129 2.13 -12.04 2.03
CA LEU A 129 2.44 -10.88 1.18
C LEU A 129 2.63 -9.59 2.00
N GLU A 130 2.71 -9.71 3.33
CA GLU A 130 2.83 -8.60 4.26
C GLU A 130 4.10 -8.73 5.12
N ILE A 131 4.81 -7.62 5.28
CA ILE A 131 5.85 -7.47 6.30
C ILE A 131 5.36 -6.42 7.31
N TYR A 132 5.22 -6.80 8.56
CA TYR A 132 4.87 -5.92 9.66
C TYR A 132 6.16 -5.42 10.30
N VAL A 133 6.25 -4.11 10.49
CA VAL A 133 7.36 -3.48 11.21
C VAL A 133 6.81 -2.54 12.27
N HIS A 134 7.07 -2.86 13.53
CA HIS A 134 6.81 -1.95 14.64
C HIS A 134 8.04 -1.06 14.87
N TYR A 135 7.83 0.25 14.80
CA TYR A 135 8.85 1.26 15.06
C TYR A 135 8.54 1.98 16.38
N PRO A 136 9.11 1.56 17.53
CA PRO A 136 8.73 2.11 18.84
C PRO A 136 8.92 3.63 18.96
N ASP A 137 9.91 4.18 18.26
CA ASP A 137 10.22 5.63 18.22
C ASP A 137 9.81 6.32 16.91
N GLY A 138 9.02 5.63 16.07
CA GLY A 138 8.59 6.09 14.76
C GLY A 138 9.57 5.79 13.62
N SER A 139 9.04 5.51 12.43
CA SER A 139 9.82 5.04 11.27
C SER A 139 10.85 6.03 10.74
N GLY A 140 10.61 7.34 10.89
CA GLY A 140 11.52 8.40 10.41
C GLY A 140 12.85 8.48 11.18
N ARG A 141 12.95 7.88 12.38
CA ARG A 141 14.17 7.87 13.21
C ARG A 141 14.88 6.51 13.20
N SER A 142 14.23 5.49 12.64
CA SER A 142 14.72 4.13 12.62
C SER A 142 15.98 3.98 11.77
N LYS A 143 16.88 3.13 12.24
CA LYS A 143 18.06 2.68 11.47
C LYS A 143 17.89 1.25 10.96
N LEU A 144 16.66 0.74 10.96
CA LEU A 144 16.33 -0.59 10.52
C LEU A 144 16.77 -0.79 9.07
N LYS A 145 17.43 -1.91 8.80
CA LYS A 145 17.74 -2.36 7.44
C LYS A 145 17.11 -3.72 7.22
N LEU A 146 16.22 -3.78 6.24
CA LEU A 146 15.63 -5.02 5.77
C LEU A 146 15.46 -4.93 4.25
N PRO A 147 16.31 -5.60 3.45
CA PRO A 147 16.27 -5.53 1.99
C PRO A 147 14.90 -5.88 1.39
N ALA A 148 14.16 -6.80 2.01
CA ALA A 148 12.83 -7.22 1.57
C ALA A 148 11.81 -6.07 1.51
N LEU A 149 11.97 -5.01 2.31
CA LEU A 149 11.08 -3.85 2.27
C LEU A 149 11.12 -3.08 0.93
N LYS A 150 12.23 -3.18 0.17
CA LYS A 150 12.41 -2.45 -1.10
C LYS A 150 11.43 -2.89 -2.19
N ALA A 151 10.97 -4.14 -2.12
CA ALA A 151 10.03 -4.71 -3.07
C ALA A 151 8.58 -4.28 -2.81
N GLY A 152 8.29 -3.73 -1.62
CA GLY A 152 6.94 -3.41 -1.19
C GLY A 152 6.61 -1.93 -1.12
N THR A 153 5.39 -1.66 -0.65
CA THR A 153 4.91 -0.32 -0.30
C THR A 153 4.30 -0.35 1.10
N SER A 154 4.73 0.58 1.95
CA SER A 154 4.36 0.59 3.37
C SER A 154 3.23 1.54 3.68
N ARG A 155 2.28 1.11 4.51
CA ARG A 155 1.23 1.94 5.10
C ARG A 155 1.17 1.71 6.60
N ASN A 156 0.92 2.75 7.39
CA ASN A 156 0.66 2.54 8.81
C ASN A 156 -0.71 1.88 9.00
N LEU A 157 -0.92 1.24 10.15
CA LEU A 157 -2.14 0.47 10.42
C LEU A 157 -3.42 1.33 10.36
N ASN A 158 -3.36 2.62 10.74
CA ASN A 158 -4.49 3.55 10.57
C ASN A 158 -4.90 3.70 9.11
N THR A 159 -3.92 3.81 8.21
CA THR A 159 -4.15 3.93 6.77
C THR A 159 -4.74 2.64 6.20
N VAL A 160 -4.21 1.48 6.60
CA VAL A 160 -4.75 0.18 6.18
C VAL A 160 -6.22 0.04 6.56
N ARG A 161 -6.56 0.35 7.82
CA ARG A 161 -7.95 0.33 8.31
C ARG A 161 -8.86 1.29 7.55
N LYS A 162 -8.40 2.52 7.29
CA LYS A 162 -9.23 3.49 6.55
C LYS A 162 -9.44 3.07 5.09
N LEU A 163 -8.45 2.47 4.45
CA LEU A 163 -8.60 1.96 3.08
C LEU A 163 -9.56 0.77 3.01
N ALA A 164 -9.51 -0.14 4.00
CA ALA A 164 -10.50 -1.21 4.12
C ALA A 164 -11.92 -0.67 4.28
N GLU A 165 -12.12 0.34 5.14
CA GLU A 165 -13.40 1.03 5.33
C GLU A 165 -13.90 1.68 4.02
N MET A 166 -13.04 2.43 3.34
CA MET A 166 -13.40 3.06 2.06
C MET A 166 -13.76 2.05 0.98
N ALA A 167 -13.06 0.91 0.92
CA ALA A 167 -13.38 -0.17 0.01
C ALA A 167 -14.74 -0.80 0.34
N ARG A 168 -15.04 -1.02 1.63
CA ARG A 168 -16.34 -1.51 2.10
C ARG A 168 -17.48 -0.59 1.72
N GLU A 169 -17.35 0.71 1.98
CA GLU A 169 -18.35 1.71 1.59
C GLU A 169 -18.62 1.68 0.08
N LEU A 170 -17.58 1.43 -0.73
CA LEU A 170 -17.69 1.37 -2.19
C LEU A 170 -18.28 0.04 -2.68
N GLU A 171 -18.10 -1.06 -1.97
CA GLU A 171 -18.79 -2.32 -2.26
C GLU A 171 -20.28 -2.23 -1.89
N ASP A 172 -20.61 -1.55 -0.78
CA ASP A 172 -21.97 -1.42 -0.29
C ASP A 172 -22.82 -0.42 -1.08
N SER A 173 -22.21 0.66 -1.60
CA SER A 173 -22.92 1.65 -2.43
C SER A 173 -23.29 1.17 -3.84
N GLY A 174 -22.92 -0.05 -4.20
CA GLY A 174 -23.21 -0.68 -5.49
C GLY A 174 -24.19 -1.84 -5.42
N ARG A 175 -24.78 -2.08 -4.24
CA ARG A 175 -25.88 -3.02 -4.03
C ARG A 175 -27.23 -2.34 -4.18
#